data_AF-J1I0U8-F1
#
_entry.id   AF-J1I0U8-F1
#
_cell.length_a   1.000
_cell.length_b   1.000
_cell.length_c   1.000
_cell.angle_alpha   90.00
_cell.angle_beta   90.00
_cell.angle_gamma   90.00
#
_symmetry.space_group_name_H-M   'P 1'
#
loop_
_entity.id
_entity.type
_entity.pdbx_description
1 polymer ?
#
loop_
_entity_poly.entity_id
_entity_poly.type
_entity_poly.pdbx_seq_one_letter_code
_entity_poly.pdbx_strand_id
1 'polypeptide(L)'
;MYYRILWLPLALLLFSCGPTVSPEEEAAWQTAEKANSLAALDSFASQYPEHSFQDELANKKERLLFAQAQMENRVYFYKKYLAEFPEGKRKAEAQEALANIQKSIKLPSKEILTAKPFVGKVEYEHAADKEILSMKFVEIKETDGSFLADVHLSNDIRCQVTGRIEQQAPYTIMFLEQVGEQQDFVLDLSPALPYLKNGELIIESVDPKQYWRLK
;
A
#
# COMPACT_ATOMS: atom_id res chain seq x y z
N MET A 1 26.03 13.16 79.58
CA MET A 1 25.11 12.26 78.86
C MET A 1 25.05 12.70 77.41
N TYR A 2 25.69 11.96 76.52
CA TYR A 2 25.66 12.18 75.08
C TYR A 2 24.37 11.62 74.50
N TYR A 3 23.65 12.40 73.69
CA TYR A 3 22.67 11.83 72.76
C TYR A 3 22.90 12.45 71.37
N ARG A 4 23.66 11.71 70.55
CA ARG A 4 23.76 11.91 69.10
C ARG A 4 22.51 11.26 68.51
N ILE A 5 21.52 12.05 68.09
CA ILE A 5 20.50 11.56 67.16
C ILE A 5 20.98 11.93 65.77
N LEU A 6 21.45 10.91 65.07
CA LEU A 6 21.79 10.97 63.65
C LEU A 6 20.58 11.43 62.84
N TRP A 7 20.77 12.48 62.05
CA TRP A 7 19.94 12.79 60.91
C TRP A 7 20.03 11.62 59.91
N LEU A 8 18.93 10.88 59.74
CA LEU A 8 18.78 9.97 58.61
C LEU A 8 18.48 10.81 57.37
N PRO A 9 19.31 10.75 56.31
CA PRO A 9 18.93 11.35 55.05
C PRO A 9 17.78 10.52 54.46
N LEU A 10 16.63 11.17 54.27
CA LEU A 10 15.51 10.65 53.50
C LEU A 10 16.00 10.50 52.05
N ALA A 11 16.55 9.33 51.73
CA ALA A 11 16.88 8.96 50.36
C ALA A 11 15.57 8.81 49.58
N LEU A 12 15.23 9.86 48.83
CA LEU A 12 14.25 9.82 47.74
C LEU A 12 14.72 8.76 46.73
N LEU A 13 14.19 7.54 46.87
CA LEU A 13 14.20 6.53 45.81
C LEU A 13 13.31 7.06 44.69
N LEU A 14 13.89 7.83 43.78
CA LEU A 14 13.36 7.97 42.43
C LEU A 14 13.53 6.60 41.78
N PHE A 15 12.58 5.70 42.03
CA PHE A 15 12.35 4.57 41.14
C PHE A 15 12.09 5.19 39.77
N SER A 16 13.06 5.05 38.87
CA SER A 16 12.84 5.31 37.46
C SER A 16 11.72 4.36 37.04
N CYS A 17 10.51 4.90 36.91
CA CYS A 17 9.41 4.22 36.27
C CYS A 17 9.79 4.12 34.78
N GLY A 18 10.58 3.10 34.42
CA GLY A 18 10.63 2.67 33.03
C GLY A 18 9.24 2.15 32.65
N PRO A 19 8.83 2.26 31.38
CA PRO A 19 7.57 1.67 30.96
C PRO A 19 7.58 0.18 31.27
N THR A 20 6.73 -0.24 32.21
CA THR A 20 6.54 -1.65 32.52
C THR A 20 5.53 -2.21 31.55
N VAL A 21 5.99 -3.05 30.62
CA VAL A 21 5.12 -3.82 29.72
C VAL A 21 4.16 -4.67 30.56
N SER A 22 2.85 -4.58 30.29
CA SER A 22 1.89 -5.41 31.01
C SER A 22 1.95 -6.87 30.51
N PRO A 23 1.62 -7.87 31.35
CA PRO A 23 1.56 -9.27 30.90
C PRO A 23 0.62 -9.47 29.71
N GLU A 24 -0.47 -8.70 29.62
CA GLU A 24 -1.39 -8.75 28.48
C GLU A 24 -0.76 -8.17 27.20
N GLU A 25 -0.04 -7.04 27.31
CA GLU A 25 0.68 -6.42 26.19
C GLU A 25 1.74 -7.38 25.64
N GLU A 26 2.55 -7.99 26.50
CA GLU A 26 3.55 -9.00 26.11
C GLU A 26 2.88 -10.20 25.42
N ALA A 27 1.80 -10.74 25.98
CA ALA A 27 1.10 -11.88 25.37
C ALA A 27 0.49 -11.52 23.99
N ALA A 28 -0.04 -10.31 23.84
CA ALA A 28 -0.55 -9.81 22.58
C ALA A 28 0.59 -9.63 21.55
N TRP A 29 1.73 -9.08 21.98
CA TRP A 29 2.92 -8.95 21.15
C TRP A 29 3.42 -10.31 20.66
N GLN A 30 3.59 -11.29 21.56
CA GLN A 30 4.01 -12.65 21.19
C GLN A 30 3.05 -13.31 20.19
N THR A 31 1.75 -13.07 20.35
CA THR A 31 0.73 -13.57 19.42
C THR A 31 0.88 -12.92 18.04
N ALA A 32 1.04 -11.60 17.97
CA ALA A 32 1.23 -10.87 16.72
C ALA A 32 2.56 -11.22 16.03
N GLU A 33 3.64 -11.31 16.79
CA GLU A 33 4.96 -11.73 16.33
C GLU A 33 4.92 -13.13 15.71
N LYS A 34 4.26 -14.08 16.38
CA LYS A 34 4.12 -15.46 15.90
C LYS A 34 3.25 -15.57 14.66
N ALA A 35 2.20 -14.76 14.56
CA ALA A 35 1.35 -14.70 13.36
C ALA A 35 2.11 -14.21 12.12
N ASN A 36 3.17 -13.40 12.32
CA ASN A 36 4.11 -12.97 11.28
C ASN A 36 3.41 -12.40 10.03
N SER A 37 2.39 -11.56 10.26
CA SER A 37 1.61 -10.89 9.21
C SER A 37 1.44 -9.41 9.54
N LEU A 38 1.36 -8.56 8.50
CA LEU A 38 1.15 -7.13 8.69
C LEU A 38 -0.15 -6.86 9.46
N ALA A 39 -1.24 -7.55 9.11
CA ALA A 39 -2.52 -7.41 9.80
C ALA A 39 -2.47 -7.72 11.30
N ALA A 40 -1.70 -8.73 11.73
CA ALA A 40 -1.56 -9.04 13.14
C ALA A 40 -0.74 -7.98 13.89
N LEU A 41 0.32 -7.47 13.24
CA LEU A 41 1.16 -6.39 13.78
C LEU A 41 0.40 -5.06 13.87
N ASP A 42 -0.41 -4.74 12.85
CA ASP A 42 -1.26 -3.55 12.82
C ASP A 42 -2.39 -3.62 13.85
N SER A 43 -2.98 -4.81 14.03
CA SER A 43 -3.97 -5.06 15.09
C SER A 43 -3.37 -4.85 16.47
N PHE A 44 -2.16 -5.38 16.71
CA PHE A 44 -1.43 -5.15 17.97
C PHE A 44 -1.15 -3.65 18.21
N ALA A 45 -0.61 -2.95 17.22
CA ALA A 45 -0.30 -1.52 17.33
C ALA A 45 -1.56 -0.67 17.58
N SER A 46 -2.69 -1.04 16.96
CA SER A 46 -3.98 -0.37 17.15
C SER A 46 -4.55 -0.62 18.54
N GLN A 47 -4.39 -1.84 19.06
CA GLN A 47 -4.87 -2.22 20.39
C GLN A 47 -4.02 -1.60 21.52
N TYR A 48 -2.71 -1.41 21.28
CA TYR A 48 -1.76 -0.86 22.25
C TYR A 48 -0.98 0.34 21.68
N PRO A 49 -1.59 1.53 21.52
CA PRO A 49 -0.92 2.67 20.84
C PRO A 49 0.39 3.15 21.48
N GLU A 50 0.55 2.98 22.80
CA GLU A 50 1.75 3.35 23.57
C GLU A 50 2.55 2.12 24.03
N HIS A 51 2.66 1.09 23.18
CA HIS A 51 3.40 -0.14 23.50
C HIS A 51 4.92 0.07 23.55
N SER A 52 5.63 -0.82 24.26
CA SER A 52 7.10 -0.74 24.39
C SER A 52 7.87 -1.33 23.20
N PHE A 53 7.23 -2.15 22.36
CA PHE A 53 7.84 -2.88 21.23
C PHE A 53 8.00 -2.06 19.93
N GLN A 54 8.23 -0.75 20.02
CA GLN A 54 8.24 0.15 18.85
C GLN A 54 9.27 -0.29 17.79
N ASP A 55 10.50 -0.55 18.23
CA ASP A 55 11.60 -0.93 17.34
C ASP A 55 11.38 -2.34 16.76
N GLU A 56 10.95 -3.30 17.57
CA GLU A 56 10.68 -4.67 17.12
C GLU A 56 9.52 -4.72 16.12
N LEU A 57 8.44 -3.97 16.38
CA LEU A 57 7.31 -3.83 15.48
C LEU A 57 7.76 -3.24 14.14
N ALA A 58 8.47 -2.11 14.17
CA ALA A 58 8.97 -1.43 12.97
C ALA A 58 9.89 -2.36 12.15
N ASN A 59 10.83 -3.04 12.80
CA ASN A 59 11.74 -3.98 12.15
C ASN A 59 11.01 -5.17 11.51
N LYS A 60 9.98 -5.71 12.17
CA LYS A 60 9.18 -6.81 11.62
C LYS A 60 8.33 -6.35 10.44
N LYS A 61 7.64 -5.22 10.57
CA LYS A 61 6.84 -4.63 9.49
C LYS A 61 7.72 -4.34 8.27
N GLU A 62 8.89 -3.75 8.47
CA GLU A 62 9.84 -3.47 7.40
C GLU A 62 10.23 -4.76 6.66
N ARG A 63 10.64 -5.79 7.40
CA ARG A 63 11.06 -7.07 6.83
C ARG A 63 9.94 -7.73 6.04
N LEU A 64 8.72 -7.75 6.58
CA LEU A 64 7.56 -8.35 5.91
C LEU A 64 7.18 -7.59 4.64
N LEU A 65 7.16 -6.26 4.71
CA LEU A 65 6.79 -5.42 3.57
C LEU A 65 7.84 -5.50 2.45
N PHE A 66 9.13 -5.52 2.79
CA PHE A 66 10.19 -5.73 1.81
C PHE A 66 10.15 -7.15 1.20
N ALA A 67 9.94 -8.19 2.01
CA ALA A 67 9.79 -9.55 1.52
C ALA A 67 8.58 -9.70 0.58
N GLN A 68 7.47 -9.02 0.89
CA GLN A 68 6.31 -8.94 0.00
C GLN A 68 6.68 -8.24 -1.31
N ALA A 69 7.40 -7.13 -1.27
CA ALA A 69 7.86 -6.44 -2.47
C ALA A 69 8.75 -7.31 -3.36
N GLN A 70 9.66 -8.10 -2.77
CA GLN A 70 10.49 -9.05 -3.51
C GLN A 70 9.68 -10.19 -4.13
N MET A 71 8.74 -10.76 -3.38
CA MET A 71 7.88 -11.85 -3.85
C MET A 71 6.99 -11.39 -5.01
N GLU A 72 6.39 -10.22 -4.87
CA GLU A 72 5.48 -9.67 -5.87
C GLU A 72 6.25 -9.16 -7.09
N ASN A 73 7.40 -8.54 -6.87
CA ASN A 73 8.28 -7.95 -7.87
C ASN A 73 7.50 -7.04 -8.83
N ARG A 74 6.86 -6.01 -8.26
CA ARG A 74 5.95 -5.07 -8.94
C ARG A 74 6.12 -3.66 -8.39
N VAL A 75 5.79 -2.66 -9.22
CA VAL A 75 6.03 -1.24 -8.92
C VAL A 75 5.31 -0.82 -7.63
N TYR A 76 4.04 -1.22 -7.48
CA TYR A 76 3.24 -0.90 -6.29
C TYR A 76 3.95 -1.28 -4.98
N PHE A 77 4.38 -2.54 -4.85
CA PHE A 77 4.91 -3.03 -3.57
C PHE A 77 6.24 -2.39 -3.19
N TYR A 78 7.11 -2.11 -4.18
CA TYR A 78 8.34 -1.36 -3.90
C TYR A 78 8.06 0.09 -3.52
N LYS A 79 7.10 0.75 -4.20
CA LYS A 79 6.68 2.11 -3.80
C LYS A 79 6.05 2.12 -2.41
N LYS A 80 5.21 1.14 -2.07
CA LYS A 80 4.62 0.98 -0.74
C LYS A 80 5.71 0.84 0.32
N TYR A 81 6.67 -0.07 0.10
CA TYR A 81 7.82 -0.21 0.99
C TYR A 81 8.57 1.11 1.20
N LEU A 82 8.89 1.82 0.12
CA LEU A 82 9.63 3.09 0.18
C LEU A 82 8.83 4.23 0.82
N ALA A 83 7.50 4.19 0.75
CA ALA A 83 6.63 5.16 1.40
C ALA A 83 6.51 4.93 2.91
N GLU A 84 6.37 3.67 3.33
CA GLU A 84 6.26 3.28 4.75
C GLU A 84 7.61 3.35 5.47
N PHE A 85 8.72 3.05 4.77
CA PHE A 85 10.08 3.03 5.32
C PHE A 85 11.03 3.91 4.49
N PRO A 86 10.86 5.24 4.49
CA PRO A 86 11.67 6.15 3.67
C PRO A 86 13.15 6.13 4.03
N GLU A 87 13.50 5.80 5.27
CA GLU A 87 14.87 5.59 5.75
C GLU A 87 15.12 4.13 6.17
N GLY A 88 14.37 3.21 5.57
CA GLY A 88 14.49 1.77 5.84
C GLY A 88 15.86 1.20 5.49
N LYS A 89 16.23 0.12 6.19
CA LYS A 89 17.45 -0.67 5.99
C LYS A 89 17.57 -1.27 4.59
N ARG A 90 16.45 -1.44 3.87
CA ARG A 90 16.39 -1.98 2.50
C ARG A 90 16.02 -0.93 1.44
N LYS A 91 16.09 0.37 1.77
CA LYS A 91 15.79 1.48 0.84
C LYS A 91 16.55 1.36 -0.48
N ALA A 92 17.87 1.19 -0.43
CA ALA A 92 18.71 1.11 -1.63
C ALA A 92 18.34 -0.09 -2.53
N GLU A 93 18.12 -1.26 -1.92
CA GLU A 93 17.72 -2.49 -2.65
C GLU A 93 16.34 -2.32 -3.30
N ALA A 94 15.39 -1.71 -2.59
CA ALA A 94 14.06 -1.42 -3.12
C ALA A 94 14.10 -0.40 -4.28
N GLN A 95 14.93 0.64 -4.17
CA GLN A 95 15.11 1.64 -5.24
C GLN A 95 15.73 1.02 -6.48
N GLU A 96 16.74 0.16 -6.32
CA GLU A 96 17.38 -0.54 -7.43
C GLU A 96 16.38 -1.48 -8.13
N ALA A 97 15.65 -2.30 -7.36
CA ALA A 97 14.65 -3.20 -7.91
C ALA A 97 13.53 -2.45 -8.65
N LEU A 98 13.03 -1.36 -8.07
CA LEU A 98 12.03 -0.49 -8.70
C LEU A 98 12.55 0.09 -10.03
N ALA A 99 13.77 0.61 -10.04
CA ALA A 99 14.39 1.18 -11.25
C ALA A 99 14.56 0.10 -12.34
N ASN A 100 14.93 -1.12 -11.95
CA ASN A 100 15.08 -2.23 -12.90
C ASN A 100 13.73 -2.64 -13.51
N ILE A 101 12.67 -2.72 -12.70
CA ILE A 101 11.31 -2.95 -13.21
C ILE A 101 10.93 -1.84 -14.20
N GLN A 102 11.06 -0.58 -13.81
CA GLN A 102 10.65 0.57 -14.64
C GLN A 102 11.38 0.61 -15.99
N LYS A 103 12.69 0.28 -16.02
CA LYS A 103 13.45 0.19 -17.27
C LYS A 103 12.98 -0.92 -18.21
N SER A 104 12.41 -2.00 -17.65
CA SER A 104 11.92 -3.15 -18.43
C SER A 104 10.51 -2.94 -19.00
N ILE A 105 9.75 -2.02 -18.41
CA ILE A 105 8.37 -1.75 -18.81
C ILE A 105 8.33 -1.08 -20.17
N LYS A 106 7.48 -1.61 -21.04
CA LYS A 106 7.13 -1.02 -22.33
C LYS A 106 5.62 -0.85 -22.37
N LEU A 107 5.15 0.30 -22.85
CA LEU A 107 3.73 0.54 -23.02
C LEU A 107 3.13 -0.50 -23.97
N PRO A 108 2.08 -1.23 -23.57
CA PRO A 108 1.33 -2.10 -24.46
C PRO A 108 0.67 -1.28 -25.57
N SER A 109 0.62 -1.80 -26.81
CA SER A 109 0.00 -1.08 -27.93
C SER A 109 -1.51 -0.90 -27.72
N LYS A 110 -2.11 0.05 -28.43
CA LYS A 110 -3.56 0.28 -28.41
C LYS A 110 -4.35 -0.99 -28.75
N GLU A 111 -3.88 -1.79 -29.70
CA GLU A 111 -4.50 -3.05 -30.08
C GLU A 111 -4.54 -4.01 -28.89
N ILE A 112 -3.45 -4.09 -28.13
CA ILE A 112 -3.36 -4.93 -26.93
C ILE A 112 -4.29 -4.41 -25.83
N LEU A 113 -4.30 -3.10 -25.58
CA LEU A 113 -5.12 -2.48 -24.55
C LEU A 113 -6.63 -2.60 -24.83
N THR A 114 -7.04 -2.57 -26.09
CA THR A 114 -8.47 -2.63 -26.48
C THR A 114 -8.97 -4.06 -26.77
N ALA A 115 -8.07 -5.05 -26.82
CA ALA A 115 -8.39 -6.41 -27.23
C ALA A 115 -9.41 -7.11 -26.31
N LYS A 116 -9.29 -6.92 -24.99
CA LYS A 116 -10.09 -7.63 -23.99
C LYS A 116 -10.49 -6.71 -22.82
N PRO A 117 -11.62 -6.99 -22.17
CA PRO A 117 -11.92 -6.35 -20.89
C PRO A 117 -10.95 -6.83 -19.82
N PHE A 118 -10.66 -5.95 -18.88
CA PHE A 118 -9.91 -6.21 -17.68
C PHE A 118 -10.85 -6.46 -16.50
N VAL A 119 -10.43 -7.29 -15.56
CA VAL A 119 -11.19 -7.58 -14.34
C VAL A 119 -10.30 -7.47 -13.12
N GLY A 120 -10.88 -7.11 -11.97
CA GLY A 120 -10.12 -7.07 -10.73
C GLY A 120 -10.87 -6.47 -9.56
N LYS A 121 -10.16 -6.28 -8.45
CA LYS A 121 -10.68 -5.67 -7.23
C LYS A 121 -9.93 -4.39 -6.95
N VAL A 122 -10.66 -3.40 -6.44
CA VAL A 122 -10.13 -2.13 -5.97
C VAL A 122 -10.31 -2.07 -4.46
N GLU A 123 -9.18 -2.03 -3.76
CA GLU A 123 -9.13 -1.94 -2.30
C GLU A 123 -8.79 -0.50 -1.93
N TYR A 124 -9.68 0.14 -1.17
CA TYR A 124 -9.45 1.45 -0.58
C TYR A 124 -9.29 1.29 0.92
N GLU A 125 -8.35 2.02 1.51
CA GLU A 125 -8.01 1.92 2.93
C GLU A 125 -9.21 2.19 3.88
N HIS A 126 -10.23 2.93 3.39
CA HIS A 126 -11.41 3.32 4.17
C HIS A 126 -12.76 3.23 3.43
N ALA A 127 -12.85 2.48 2.32
CA ALA A 127 -14.13 2.28 1.63
C ALA A 127 -14.42 0.78 1.44
N ALA A 128 -15.71 0.43 1.36
CA ALA A 128 -16.10 -0.94 1.07
C ALA A 128 -15.48 -1.39 -0.27
N ASP A 129 -14.81 -2.54 -0.26
CA ASP A 129 -14.18 -3.16 -1.43
C ASP A 129 -15.11 -3.07 -2.66
N LYS A 130 -14.56 -2.56 -3.76
CA LYS A 130 -15.27 -2.49 -5.04
C LYS A 130 -14.64 -3.46 -6.01
N GLU A 131 -15.44 -4.38 -6.52
CA GLU A 131 -15.00 -5.31 -7.54
C GLU A 131 -15.36 -4.74 -8.92
N ILE A 132 -14.34 -4.58 -9.77
CA ILE A 132 -14.48 -4.29 -11.18
C ILE A 132 -14.74 -5.63 -11.88
N LEU A 133 -16.01 -5.88 -12.20
CA LEU A 133 -16.42 -7.06 -12.96
C LEU A 133 -15.90 -7.01 -14.41
N SER A 134 -15.80 -5.80 -14.98
CA SER A 134 -15.25 -5.59 -16.32
C SER A 134 -14.91 -4.12 -16.52
N MET A 135 -13.72 -3.83 -17.04
CA MET A 135 -13.34 -2.52 -17.57
C MET A 135 -12.80 -2.73 -18.99
N LYS A 136 -13.24 -1.94 -19.98
CA LYS A 136 -12.75 -2.08 -21.35
C LYS A 136 -12.50 -0.71 -21.97
N PHE A 137 -11.31 -0.51 -22.52
CA PHE A 137 -11.05 0.63 -23.39
C PHE A 137 -11.92 0.54 -24.65
N VAL A 138 -12.79 1.53 -24.83
CA VAL A 138 -13.65 1.68 -26.00
C VAL A 138 -12.88 2.40 -27.11
N GLU A 139 -12.18 3.47 -26.74
CA GLU A 139 -11.36 4.27 -27.66
C GLU A 139 -10.09 4.72 -26.96
N ILE A 140 -8.97 4.72 -27.69
CA ILE A 140 -7.72 5.39 -27.31
C ILE A 140 -7.26 6.21 -28.50
N LYS A 141 -7.08 7.52 -28.31
CA LYS A 141 -6.59 8.45 -29.34
C LYS A 141 -5.08 8.50 -29.31
N GLU A 142 -4.43 8.05 -30.38
CA GLU A 142 -2.98 8.02 -30.47
C GLU A 142 -2.33 9.41 -30.50
N THR A 143 -3.09 10.42 -30.93
CA THR A 143 -2.59 11.80 -31.03
C THR A 143 -2.19 12.38 -29.69
N ASP A 144 -2.90 12.02 -28.61
CA ASP A 144 -2.73 12.64 -27.30
C ASP A 144 -2.87 11.68 -26.12
N GLY A 145 -3.17 10.41 -26.38
CA GLY A 145 -3.37 9.37 -25.37
C GLY A 145 -4.70 9.45 -24.63
N SER A 146 -5.62 10.34 -25.01
CA SER A 146 -6.94 10.39 -24.39
C SER A 146 -7.73 9.11 -24.67
N PHE A 147 -8.52 8.66 -23.71
CA PHE A 147 -9.30 7.43 -23.85
C PHE A 147 -10.71 7.57 -23.26
N LEU A 148 -11.56 6.64 -23.70
CA LEU A 148 -12.86 6.33 -23.12
C LEU A 148 -12.86 4.84 -22.76
N ALA A 149 -13.35 4.49 -21.59
CA ALA A 149 -13.53 3.11 -21.17
C ALA A 149 -14.88 2.88 -20.49
N ASP A 150 -15.49 1.73 -20.78
CA ASP A 150 -16.69 1.27 -20.08
C ASP A 150 -16.26 0.48 -18.84
N VAL A 151 -16.91 0.73 -17.70
CA VAL A 151 -16.66 0.04 -16.43
C VAL A 151 -17.97 -0.54 -15.91
N HIS A 152 -17.90 -1.79 -15.45
CA HIS A 152 -18.98 -2.52 -14.79
C HIS A 152 -18.51 -3.02 -13.43
N LEU A 153 -19.27 -2.68 -12.39
CA LEU A 153 -18.98 -3.00 -10.99
C LEU A 153 -19.91 -4.09 -10.44
N SER A 154 -19.52 -4.68 -9.32
CA SER A 154 -20.25 -5.80 -8.68
C SER A 154 -21.65 -5.48 -8.15
N ASN A 155 -22.02 -4.21 -8.05
CA ASN A 155 -23.36 -3.73 -7.69
C ASN A 155 -24.21 -3.36 -8.91
N ASP A 156 -23.91 -3.94 -10.08
CA ASP A 156 -24.54 -3.67 -11.37
C ASP A 156 -24.45 -2.21 -11.85
N ILE A 157 -23.58 -1.40 -11.22
CA ILE A 157 -23.30 -0.05 -11.68
C ILE A 157 -22.46 -0.11 -12.95
N ARG A 158 -22.90 0.63 -13.97
CA ARG A 158 -22.18 0.84 -15.22
C ARG A 158 -21.87 2.31 -15.38
N CYS A 159 -20.62 2.62 -15.66
CA CYS A 159 -20.20 3.99 -15.93
C CYS A 159 -19.17 4.03 -17.06
N GLN A 160 -18.97 5.23 -17.60
CA GLN A 160 -17.88 5.52 -18.51
C GLN A 160 -16.83 6.33 -17.77
N VAL A 161 -15.58 5.92 -17.90
CA VAL A 161 -14.43 6.68 -17.40
C VAL A 161 -13.65 7.19 -18.59
N THR A 162 -13.14 8.41 -18.44
CA THR A 162 -12.21 9.01 -19.40
C THR A 162 -10.88 9.22 -18.73
N GLY A 163 -9.85 9.47 -19.52
CA GLY A 163 -8.53 9.72 -18.98
C GLY A 163 -7.50 9.96 -20.06
N ARG A 164 -6.22 9.91 -19.66
CA ARG A 164 -5.07 10.05 -20.54
C ARG A 164 -4.03 9.00 -20.22
N ILE A 165 -3.48 8.39 -21.26
CA ILE A 165 -2.29 7.54 -21.20
C ILE A 165 -1.10 8.41 -21.60
N GLU A 166 -0.12 8.58 -20.71
CA GLU A 166 1.12 9.28 -21.03
C GLU A 166 1.84 8.57 -22.18
N GLN A 167 2.26 9.35 -23.16
CA GLN A 167 2.94 8.85 -24.36
C GLN A 167 4.46 8.68 -24.17
N GLN A 168 4.96 8.94 -22.96
CA GLN A 168 6.38 8.85 -22.60
C GLN A 168 6.53 8.10 -21.28
N ALA A 169 7.67 7.41 -21.11
CA ALA A 169 7.99 6.72 -19.86
C ALA A 169 7.97 7.72 -18.68
N PRO A 170 7.34 7.38 -17.54
CA PRO A 170 6.93 6.04 -17.10
C PRO A 170 5.54 5.54 -17.55
N TYR A 171 4.97 6.04 -18.66
CA TYR A 171 3.78 5.51 -19.33
C TYR A 171 2.59 5.29 -18.38
N THR A 172 2.23 6.31 -17.62
CA THR A 172 1.15 6.21 -16.64
C THR A 172 -0.22 6.43 -17.28
N ILE A 173 -1.24 5.80 -16.71
CA ILE A 173 -2.64 6.09 -17.03
C ILE A 173 -3.19 6.97 -15.91
N MET A 174 -3.75 8.10 -16.31
CA MET A 174 -4.49 9.02 -15.46
C MET A 174 -5.96 8.94 -15.85
N PHE A 175 -6.77 8.30 -15.01
CA PHE A 175 -8.21 8.34 -15.07
C PHE A 175 -8.71 9.67 -14.50
N LEU A 176 -9.65 10.30 -15.21
CA LEU A 176 -10.41 11.42 -14.68
C LEU A 176 -11.43 10.87 -13.70
N GLU A 177 -11.39 11.38 -12.47
CA GLU A 177 -12.33 11.07 -11.41
C GLU A 177 -13.76 11.18 -11.93
N GLN A 178 -14.54 10.11 -11.77
CA GLN A 178 -15.96 10.11 -12.11
C GLN A 178 -16.76 10.11 -10.82
N VAL A 179 -17.59 11.15 -10.66
CA VAL A 179 -18.62 11.21 -9.62
C VAL A 179 -19.89 10.60 -10.21
N GLY A 180 -20.40 9.54 -9.59
CA GLY A 180 -21.66 8.91 -10.01
C GLY A 180 -22.86 9.87 -9.92
N GLU A 181 -23.99 9.54 -10.56
CA GLU A 181 -25.24 10.31 -10.45
C GLU A 181 -25.72 10.44 -9.00
N GLN A 182 -25.44 9.42 -8.19
CA GLN A 182 -25.47 9.49 -6.74
C GLN A 182 -24.06 9.91 -6.30
N GLN A 183 -23.90 11.12 -5.75
CA GLN A 183 -22.62 11.74 -5.35
C GLN A 183 -21.82 10.97 -4.27
N ASP A 184 -22.14 9.70 -4.03
CA ASP A 184 -21.52 8.79 -3.07
C ASP A 184 -20.48 7.85 -3.73
N PHE A 185 -20.24 7.99 -5.04
CA PHE A 185 -19.36 7.11 -5.79
C PHE A 185 -18.22 7.87 -6.46
N VAL A 186 -16.98 7.56 -6.06
CA VAL A 186 -15.75 7.98 -6.71
C VAL A 186 -14.95 6.74 -7.10
N LEU A 187 -14.62 6.62 -8.38
CA LEU A 187 -13.67 5.61 -8.87
C LEU A 187 -12.35 6.30 -9.17
N ASP A 188 -11.37 6.09 -8.29
CA ASP A 188 -10.00 6.50 -8.53
C ASP A 188 -9.16 5.29 -8.94
N LEU A 189 -8.64 5.32 -10.15
CA LEU A 189 -7.71 4.34 -10.71
C LEU A 189 -6.40 5.04 -11.09
N SER A 190 -6.11 6.21 -10.52
CA SER A 190 -4.95 7.01 -10.86
C SER A 190 -3.94 7.07 -9.72
N PRO A 191 -2.64 7.20 -10.04
CA PRO A 191 -2.00 6.83 -11.30
C PRO A 191 -1.93 5.30 -11.46
N ALA A 192 -2.05 4.82 -12.70
CA ALA A 192 -1.85 3.41 -13.01
C ALA A 192 -0.69 3.15 -13.97
N LEU A 193 -0.23 1.91 -14.01
CA LEU A 193 0.82 1.45 -14.90
C LEU A 193 0.39 0.21 -15.69
N PRO A 194 0.22 0.31 -17.03
CA PRO A 194 -0.03 -0.82 -17.89
C PRO A 194 1.30 -1.50 -18.30
N TYR A 195 1.36 -2.83 -18.22
CA TYR A 195 2.52 -3.60 -18.68
C TYR A 195 2.18 -5.05 -18.97
N LEU A 196 3.07 -5.75 -19.67
CA LEU A 196 2.99 -7.20 -19.87
C LEU A 196 3.88 -7.93 -18.85
N LYS A 197 3.33 -8.92 -18.15
CA LYS A 197 4.09 -9.83 -17.28
C LYS A 197 3.72 -11.27 -17.63
N ASN A 198 4.72 -12.06 -18.02
CA ASN A 198 4.52 -13.46 -18.44
C ASN A 198 3.44 -13.65 -19.53
N GLY A 199 3.28 -12.68 -20.43
CA GLY A 199 2.28 -12.71 -21.51
C GLY A 199 0.87 -12.24 -21.09
N GLU A 200 0.66 -11.94 -19.82
CA GLU A 200 -0.58 -11.35 -19.29
C GLU A 200 -0.46 -9.82 -19.28
N LEU A 201 -1.51 -9.15 -19.75
CA LEU A 201 -1.62 -7.69 -19.71
C LEU A 201 -2.16 -7.27 -18.34
N ILE A 202 -1.41 -6.42 -17.66
CA ILE A 202 -1.73 -5.98 -16.31
C ILE A 202 -1.84 -4.45 -16.32
N ILE A 203 -2.82 -3.93 -15.58
CA ILE A 203 -2.87 -2.54 -15.17
C ILE A 203 -2.94 -2.53 -13.65
N GLU A 204 -2.00 -1.87 -12.99
CA GLU A 204 -2.00 -1.78 -11.52
C GLU A 204 -1.80 -0.36 -11.02
N SER A 205 -2.29 -0.11 -9.81
CA SER A 205 -2.02 1.13 -9.09
C SER A 205 -0.52 1.33 -8.89
N VAL A 206 -0.06 2.58 -8.98
CA VAL A 206 1.26 2.97 -8.52
C VAL A 206 1.23 4.01 -7.40
N ASP A 207 0.05 4.27 -6.82
CA ASP A 207 -0.11 4.99 -5.56
C ASP A 207 0.06 4.01 -4.39
N PRO A 208 1.05 4.18 -3.49
CA PRO A 208 1.22 3.30 -2.34
C PRO A 208 0.01 3.25 -1.39
N LYS A 209 -0.87 4.26 -1.39
CA LYS A 209 -2.04 4.37 -0.50
C LYS A 209 -3.25 3.57 -0.97
N GLN A 210 -3.26 3.13 -2.23
CA GLN A 210 -4.40 2.46 -2.81
C GLN A 210 -3.93 1.30 -3.68
N TYR A 211 -4.25 0.06 -3.31
CA TYR A 211 -3.89 -1.10 -4.12
C TYR A 211 -5.06 -1.58 -4.96
N TRP A 212 -4.79 -1.77 -6.24
CA TRP A 212 -5.67 -2.50 -7.13
C TRP A 212 -4.88 -3.03 -8.32
N ARG A 213 -5.42 -4.06 -8.95
CA ARG A 213 -4.86 -4.68 -10.14
C ARG A 213 -5.97 -5.18 -11.04
N LEU A 214 -5.89 -4.83 -12.32
CA LEU A 214 -6.73 -5.35 -13.38
C LEU A 214 -5.89 -6.22 -14.33
N LYS A 215 -6.49 -7.30 -14.83
CA LYS A 215 -5.89 -8.28 -15.74
C LYS A 215 -6.89 -8.73 -16.80
#